data_AF-A0A6A6WQG4-F1
#
_entry.id   AF-A0A6A6WQG4-F1
#
_cell.length_a   1.000
_cell.length_b   1.000
_cell.length_c   1.000
_cell.angle_alpha   90.00
_cell.angle_beta   90.00
_cell.angle_gamma   90.00
#
_symmetry.space_group_name_H-M   'P 1'
#
loop_
_entity.id
_entity.type
_entity.pdbx_description
1 polymer ?
#
loop_
_entity_poly.entity_id
_entity_poly.type
_entity_poly.pdbx_seq_one_letter_code
_entity_poly.pdbx_strand_id
1 'polypeptide(L)'
;MPQKIDEEGEKKVSTSGHLLGGREYRINTYRLRHKGAKLFMLAAECANVLGYRESSLLFIENPSLYQVFCIPDELIDMEIPNSDQSTLISVVSARSMFRQFGSLIIVDGQKIRDDYWVAKVGEQGSIE
;
A
#
# COMPACT_ATOMS: atom_id res chain seq x y z
N MET A 1 1.58 -11.20 -18.97
CA MET A 1 2.40 -10.06 -19.41
C MET A 1 3.43 -9.74 -18.34
N PRO A 2 4.68 -9.37 -18.67
CA PRO A 2 5.66 -8.98 -17.66
C PRO A 2 5.12 -7.78 -16.88
N GLN A 3 5.19 -7.85 -15.55
CA GLN A 3 4.76 -6.75 -14.71
C GLN A 3 5.70 -5.58 -14.99
N LYS A 4 5.19 -4.48 -15.56
CA LYS A 4 5.99 -3.27 -15.79
C LYS A 4 6.63 -2.87 -14.46
N ILE A 5 7.88 -2.44 -14.45
CA ILE A 5 8.58 -1.93 -13.26
C ILE A 5 9.23 -0.58 -13.60
N ASP A 6 9.51 0.21 -12.57
CA ASP A 6 10.27 1.46 -12.67
C ASP A 6 11.54 1.30 -11.82
N GLU A 7 12.70 1.45 -12.44
CA GLU A 7 13.99 1.21 -11.77
C GLU A 7 14.25 2.19 -10.61
N GLU A 8 13.76 3.44 -10.71
CA GLU A 8 13.83 4.42 -9.63
C GLU A 8 12.85 4.04 -8.51
N GLY A 9 11.64 3.61 -8.88
CA GLY A 9 10.63 3.13 -7.94
C GLY A 9 11.10 1.93 -7.11
N GLU A 10 11.78 0.97 -7.74
CA GLU A 10 12.34 -0.22 -7.08
C GLU A 10 13.39 0.13 -6.01
N LYS A 11 14.09 1.26 -6.15
CA LYS A 11 15.06 1.74 -5.14
C LYS A 11 14.38 2.38 -3.93
N LYS A 12 13.07 2.67 -3.99
CA LYS A 12 12.31 3.33 -2.92
C LYS A 12 11.54 2.35 -2.02
N VAL A 13 11.38 1.10 -2.46
CA VAL A 13 10.62 0.08 -1.72
C VAL A 13 11.24 -1.30 -1.87
N SER A 14 11.41 -2.02 -0.77
CA SER A 14 11.90 -3.40 -0.77
C SER A 14 10.85 -4.39 -1.30
N THR A 15 11.26 -5.61 -1.63
CA THR A 15 10.35 -6.69 -2.08
C THR A 15 9.29 -7.03 -1.02
N SER A 16 9.61 -6.83 0.25
CA SER A 16 8.69 -7.04 1.38
C SER A 16 7.76 -5.84 1.64
N GLY A 17 7.93 -4.72 0.93
CA GLY A 17 7.10 -3.52 1.10
C GLY A 17 7.59 -2.54 2.16
N HIS A 18 8.83 -2.67 2.65
CA HIS A 18 9.45 -1.63 3.48
C HIS A 18 9.92 -0.48 2.59
N LEU A 19 9.53 0.74 2.93
CA LEU A 19 10.04 1.94 2.26
C LEU A 19 11.52 2.16 2.60
N LEU A 20 12.24 2.76 1.65
CA LEU A 20 13.67 3.04 1.73
C LEU A 20 13.93 4.55 1.66
N GLY A 21 15.09 4.97 2.14
CA GLY A 21 15.55 6.36 2.07
C GLY A 21 14.79 7.31 3.01
N GLY A 22 14.44 6.84 4.22
CA GLY A 22 13.80 7.65 5.26
C GLY A 22 12.32 7.97 5.02
N ARG A 23 11.67 7.30 4.06
CA ARG A 23 10.25 7.45 3.79
C ARG A 23 9.44 6.63 4.78
N GLU A 24 8.30 7.18 5.19
CA GLU A 24 7.38 6.54 6.12
C GLU A 24 5.96 6.54 5.54
N TYR A 25 5.24 5.44 5.77
CA TYR A 25 3.84 5.36 5.35
C TYR A 25 2.96 6.18 6.28
N ARG A 26 1.92 6.79 5.72
CA ARG A 26 0.83 7.42 6.48
C ARG A 26 -0.12 6.39 7.10
N ILE A 27 -0.06 5.16 6.62
CA ILE A 27 -0.95 4.05 6.97
C ILE A 27 -0.13 3.01 7.71
N ASN A 28 -0.67 2.51 8.82
CA ASN A 28 -0.04 1.46 9.61
C ASN A 28 0.18 0.20 8.77
N THR A 29 1.36 -0.40 8.94
CA THR A 29 1.73 -1.64 8.26
C THR A 29 1.85 -2.78 9.24
N TYR A 30 1.34 -3.93 8.84
CA TYR A 30 1.30 -5.16 9.63
C TYR A 30 1.95 -6.30 8.84
N ARG A 31 2.31 -7.37 9.55
CA ARG A 31 2.73 -8.62 8.92
C ARG A 31 1.67 -9.69 9.16
N LEU A 32 1.47 -10.58 8.21
CA LEU A 32 0.63 -11.75 8.42
C LEU A 32 1.48 -12.92 8.90
N ARG A 33 1.03 -13.62 9.95
CA ARG A 33 1.73 -14.76 10.59
C ARG A 33 2.21 -15.80 9.58
N HIS A 34 1.46 -16.00 8.50
CA HIS A 34 1.72 -17.03 7.47
C HIS A 34 2.26 -16.48 6.13
N LYS A 35 2.58 -15.17 6.00
CA LYS A 35 3.08 -14.56 4.74
C LYS A 35 4.52 -14.06 4.80
N GLY A 36 5.28 -14.48 5.81
CA GLY A 36 6.69 -14.09 6.00
C GLY A 36 6.83 -12.60 6.32
N ALA A 37 7.88 -11.97 5.79
CA ALA A 37 8.22 -10.58 6.10
C ALA A 37 7.42 -9.52 5.31
N LYS A 38 6.45 -9.92 4.49
CA LYS A 38 5.67 -8.99 3.67
C LYS A 38 4.80 -8.09 4.54
N LEU A 39 4.84 -6.80 4.23
CA LEU A 39 3.99 -5.79 4.84
C LEU A 39 2.65 -5.67 4.14
N PHE A 40 1.61 -5.56 4.96
CA PHE A 40 0.22 -5.37 4.57
C PHE A 40 -0.36 -4.14 5.28
N MET A 41 -1.41 -3.56 4.70
CA MET A 41 -2.17 -2.46 5.26
C MET A 41 -3.64 -2.85 5.31
N LEU A 42 -4.37 -2.34 6.30
CA LEU A 42 -5.82 -2.49 6.36
C LEU A 42 -6.46 -1.73 5.20
N ALA A 43 -7.29 -2.39 4.40
CA ALA A 43 -7.93 -1.77 3.26
C ALA A 43 -8.87 -0.62 3.66
N ALA A 44 -9.49 -0.70 4.85
CA ALA A 44 -10.32 0.36 5.40
C ALA A 44 -9.52 1.65 5.69
N GLU A 45 -8.33 1.51 6.31
CA GLU A 45 -7.43 2.64 6.57
C GLU A 45 -6.90 3.23 5.26
N CYS A 46 -6.53 2.38 4.30
CA CYS A 46 -6.12 2.81 2.96
C CYS A 46 -7.20 3.64 2.26
N ALA A 47 -8.45 3.15 2.29
CA ALA A 47 -9.59 3.83 1.71
C ALA A 47 -9.81 5.20 2.35
N ASN A 48 -9.77 5.26 3.68
CA ASN A 48 -9.91 6.51 4.42
C ASN A 48 -8.83 7.55 4.06
N VAL A 49 -7.55 7.14 4.07
CA VAL A 49 -6.43 8.03 3.73
C VAL A 49 -6.50 8.55 2.28
N LEU A 50 -7.03 7.75 1.36
CA LEU A 50 -7.16 8.09 -0.06
C LEU A 50 -8.52 8.71 -0.42
N GLY A 51 -9.43 8.89 0.54
CA GLY A 51 -10.74 9.50 0.32
C GLY A 51 -11.78 8.61 -0.36
N TYR A 52 -11.57 7.28 -0.38
CA TYR A 52 -12.60 6.33 -0.83
C TYR A 52 -13.66 6.16 0.27
N ARG A 53 -14.94 6.12 -0.14
CA ARG A 53 -16.07 5.92 0.77
C ARG A 53 -16.03 4.56 1.46
N GLU A 54 -15.61 3.53 0.74
CA GLU A 54 -15.55 2.15 1.20
C GLU A 54 -14.33 1.45 0.59
N SER A 55 -13.76 0.49 1.33
CA SER A 55 -12.60 -0.27 0.85
C SER A 55 -12.87 -1.07 -0.42
N SER A 56 -14.12 -1.44 -0.68
CA SER A 56 -14.50 -2.15 -1.92
C SER A 56 -14.25 -1.29 -3.16
N LEU A 57 -14.50 0.02 -3.10
CA LEU A 57 -14.27 0.95 -4.22
C LEU A 57 -12.77 1.10 -4.53
N LEU A 58 -11.92 1.09 -3.50
CA LEU A 58 -10.46 1.10 -3.68
C LEU A 58 -10.01 -0.04 -4.61
N PHE A 59 -10.55 -1.25 -4.45
CA PHE A 59 -10.17 -2.40 -5.28
C PHE A 59 -10.85 -2.39 -6.66
N ILE A 60 -12.10 -1.92 -6.74
CA ILE A 60 -12.82 -1.81 -8.03
C ILE A 60 -12.12 -0.82 -8.96
N GLU A 61 -11.73 0.35 -8.45
CA GLU A 61 -11.08 1.39 -9.26
C GLU A 61 -9.59 1.10 -9.50
N ASN A 62 -8.99 0.19 -8.73
CA ASN A 62 -7.58 -0.18 -8.85
C ASN A 62 -7.42 -1.71 -9.00
N PRO A 63 -7.69 -2.29 -10.17
CA PRO A 63 -7.65 -3.74 -10.39
C PRO A 63 -6.24 -4.36 -10.27
N SER A 64 -5.19 -3.52 -10.18
CA SER A 64 -3.83 -3.93 -9.88
C SER A 64 -3.62 -4.30 -8.40
N LEU A 65 -4.53 -3.86 -7.52
CA LEU A 65 -4.51 -4.15 -6.09
C LEU A 65 -5.20 -5.49 -5.83
N TYR A 66 -4.52 -6.36 -5.10
CA TYR A 66 -5.07 -7.65 -4.70
C TYR A 66 -5.55 -7.57 -3.25
N GLN A 67 -6.86 -7.76 -3.09
CA GLN A 67 -7.52 -7.87 -1.80
C GLN A 67 -7.22 -9.24 -1.18
N VAL A 68 -6.83 -9.25 0.10
CA VAL A 68 -6.62 -10.45 0.90
C VAL A 68 -7.52 -10.35 2.12
N PHE A 69 -8.26 -11.42 2.42
CA PHE A 69 -9.03 -11.52 3.65
C PHE A 69 -8.24 -12.30 4.69
N CYS A 70 -8.26 -11.83 5.93
CA CYS A 70 -7.66 -12.51 7.08
C CYS A 70 -8.50 -12.21 8.33
N ILE A 71 -8.26 -12.95 9.40
CA ILE A 71 -8.78 -12.57 10.71
C ILE A 71 -7.76 -11.69 11.46
N PRO A 72 -8.20 -10.84 12.40
CA PRO A 72 -7.32 -9.96 13.14
C PRO A 72 -6.17 -10.69 13.88
N ASP A 73 -6.38 -11.90 14.43
CA ASP A 73 -5.31 -12.71 15.08
C ASP A 73 -4.11 -13.01 14.16
N GLU A 74 -4.32 -12.99 12.84
CA GLU A 74 -3.25 -13.26 11.90
C GLU A 74 -2.30 -12.08 11.71
N LEU A 75 -2.68 -10.87 12.17
CA LEU A 75 -1.86 -9.68 12.10
C LEU A 75 -0.88 -9.63 13.28
N ILE A 76 0.40 -9.69 12.95
CA ILE A 76 1.49 -9.46 13.90
C ILE A 76 1.61 -7.94 14.11
N ASP A 77 1.98 -7.55 15.34
CA ASP A 77 2.18 -6.16 15.77
C ASP A 77 0.89 -5.32 15.85
N MET A 78 -0.29 -5.93 15.64
CA MET A 78 -1.56 -5.28 15.93
C MET A 78 -1.97 -5.54 17.38
N GLU A 79 -2.06 -4.48 18.19
CA GLU A 79 -2.74 -4.55 19.49
C GLU A 79 -4.25 -4.59 19.25
N ILE A 80 -4.82 -5.79 19.31
CA ILE A 80 -6.24 -6.00 19.03
C ILE A 80 -7.00 -5.81 20.35
N PRO A 81 -7.79 -4.73 20.51
CA PRO A 81 -8.70 -4.65 21.65
C PRO A 81 -9.63 -5.86 21.62
N ASN A 82 -10.09 -6.35 22.78
CA ASN A 82 -10.89 -7.58 23.01
C ASN A 82 -12.17 -7.80 22.16
N SER A 83 -12.38 -7.01 21.11
CA SER A 83 -13.45 -7.13 20.13
C SER A 83 -13.15 -8.23 19.10
N ASP A 84 -14.18 -9.04 18.88
CA ASP A 84 -14.41 -10.01 17.81
C ASP A 84 -13.22 -10.36 16.89
N GLN A 85 -12.31 -11.21 17.38
CA GLN A 85 -11.18 -11.75 16.61
C GLN A 85 -11.60 -12.69 15.47
N SER A 86 -12.91 -12.91 15.27
CA SER A 86 -13.47 -13.81 14.25
C SER A 86 -14.00 -13.07 13.02
N THR A 87 -14.12 -11.75 13.05
CA THR A 87 -14.57 -10.97 11.91
C THR A 87 -13.47 -10.88 10.85
N LEU A 88 -13.78 -11.32 9.63
CA LEU A 88 -12.85 -11.17 8.50
C LEU A 88 -12.63 -9.70 8.18
N ILE A 89 -11.35 -9.34 8.08
CA ILE A 89 -10.89 -8.02 7.65
C ILE A 89 -10.19 -8.13 6.30
N SER A 90 -10.17 -7.01 5.58
CA SER A 90 -9.53 -6.90 4.28
C SER A 90 -8.20 -6.18 4.39
N VAL A 91 -7.16 -6.75 3.78
CA VAL A 91 -5.81 -6.20 3.73
C VAL A 91 -5.26 -6.20 2.31
N VAL A 92 -4.26 -5.35 2.08
CA VAL A 92 -3.57 -5.20 0.78
C VAL A 92 -2.07 -5.03 1.02
N SER A 93 -1.23 -5.50 0.10
CA SER A 93 0.22 -5.39 0.29
C SER A 93 0.70 -3.94 0.22
N ALA A 94 1.54 -3.53 1.17
CA ALA A 94 2.09 -2.17 1.24
C ALA A 94 2.86 -1.80 -0.03
N ARG A 95 3.58 -2.77 -0.63
CA ARG A 95 4.29 -2.59 -1.89
C ARG A 95 3.34 -2.26 -3.04
N SER A 96 2.23 -2.99 -3.19
CA SER A 96 1.23 -2.69 -4.23
C SER A 96 0.60 -1.31 -4.03
N MET A 97 0.30 -0.95 -2.78
CA MET A 97 -0.21 0.38 -2.44
C MET A 97 0.77 1.49 -2.85
N PHE A 98 2.06 1.34 -2.52
CA PHE A 98 3.08 2.31 -2.92
C PHE A 98 3.24 2.41 -4.43
N ARG A 99 3.19 1.28 -5.14
CA ARG A 99 3.24 1.27 -6.60
C ARG A 99 2.05 1.98 -7.23
N GLN A 100 0.88 1.89 -6.63
CA GLN A 100 -0.34 2.47 -7.18
C GLN A 100 -0.47 3.96 -6.83
N PHE A 101 -0.17 4.35 -5.60
CA PHE A 101 -0.48 5.69 -5.08
C PHE A 101 0.73 6.55 -4.73
N GLY A 102 1.93 5.95 -4.68
CA GLY A 102 3.19 6.68 -4.52
C GLY A 102 3.16 7.65 -3.33
N SER A 103 3.46 8.91 -3.63
CA SER A 103 3.55 10.02 -2.69
C SER A 103 2.29 10.24 -1.84
N LEU A 104 1.10 9.85 -2.31
CA LEU A 104 -0.16 10.09 -1.60
C LEU A 104 -0.26 9.35 -0.26
N ILE A 105 0.44 8.22 -0.13
CA ILE A 105 0.46 7.39 1.09
C ILE A 105 1.74 7.55 1.90
N ILE A 106 2.60 8.52 1.55
CA ILE A 106 3.87 8.83 2.23
C ILE A 106 3.70 10.08 3.08
N VAL A 107 4.24 10.05 4.31
CA VAL A 107 4.28 11.23 5.18
C VAL A 107 5.06 12.34 4.50
N ASP A 108 4.47 13.54 4.38
CA ASP A 108 5.02 14.67 3.63
C ASP A 108 5.47 14.33 2.19
N GLY A 109 4.79 13.37 1.56
CA GLY A 109 5.15 12.85 0.24
C GLY A 109 5.15 13.90 -0.87
N GLN A 110 6.20 13.91 -1.68
CA GLN A 110 6.34 14.81 -2.83
C GLN A 110 6.14 14.04 -4.13
N LYS A 111 5.31 14.58 -5.03
CA LYS A 111 5.12 14.00 -6.38
C LYS A 111 6.46 13.85 -7.10
N ILE A 112 6.57 12.86 -7.97
CA ILE A 112 7.79 12.44 -8.69
C ILE A 112 8.84 11.85 -7.75
N ARG A 113 9.26 12.59 -6.72
CA ARG A 113 10.30 12.18 -5.77
C ARG A 113 9.89 10.94 -4.97
N ASP A 114 8.65 10.89 -4.50
CA ASP A 114 8.12 9.83 -3.64
C ASP A 114 7.10 8.94 -4.34
N ASP A 115 6.88 9.16 -5.64
CA ASP A 115 6.13 8.22 -6.47
C ASP A 115 7.00 7.03 -6.88
N TYR A 116 6.37 5.87 -7.01
CA TYR A 116 7.04 4.70 -7.58
C TYR A 116 7.30 4.89 -9.08
N TRP A 117 6.33 5.44 -9.83
CA TRP A 117 6.45 5.67 -11.27
C TRP A 117 7.02 7.06 -11.54
N VAL A 118 8.33 7.17 -11.68
CA VAL A 118 8.99 8.46 -11.93
C VAL A 118 8.96 8.79 -13.41
N ALA A 119 9.30 7.81 -14.26
CA ALA A 119 9.46 8.02 -15.70
C ALA A 119 8.13 8.41 -16.39
N LYS A 120 7.00 7.85 -15.93
CA LYS A 120 5.68 8.16 -16.48
C LYS A 120 5.20 9.58 -16.19
N VAL A 121 5.59 10.15 -15.05
CA VAL A 121 5.16 11.50 -14.66
C VAL A 121 5.92 12.56 -15.46
N GLY A 122 7.18 12.29 -15.83
CA GLY A 122 7.97 13.16 -16.71
C GLY A 122 7.38 13.32 -18.12
N GLU A 123 6.78 12.26 -18.68
CA GLU A 123 6.13 12.32 -20.00
C GLU A 123 4.75 13.00 -19.97
N GLN A 124 3.98 12.85 -18.88
CA GLN A 124 2.66 13.48 -18.76
C GLN A 124 2.71 14.94 -18.29
N GLY A 125 3.86 15.43 -17.81
CA GLY A 125 4.07 16.83 -17.43
C GLY A 125 4.29 17.80 -18.61
N SER A 126 4.16 17.34 -19.87
CA SER A 126 4.35 18.17 -21.08
C SER A 126 3.08 18.44 -21.89
N ILE A 127 1.89 18.34 -21.28
CA ILE A 127 0.65 18.87 -21.88
C ILE A 127 -0.15 19.67 -20.83
N GLU A 128 -0.08 20.99 -21.00
CA GLU A 128 -0.99 22.10 -20.61
C GLU A 128 -1.89 21.96 -19.37
#